data_AF-A0A0Q7NJ45-F1
#
_entry.id   AF-A0A0Q7NJ45-F1
#
_cell.length_a   1.000
_cell.length_b   1.000
_cell.length_c   1.000
_cell.angle_alpha   90.00
_cell.angle_beta   90.00
_cell.angle_gamma   90.00
#
_symmetry.space_group_name_H-M   'P 1'
#
loop_
_entity.id
_entity.type
_entity.pdbx_description
1 polymer ?
#
loop_
_entity_poly.entity_id
_entity_poly.type
_entity_poly.pdbx_seq_one_letter_code
_entity_poly.pdbx_strand_id
1 'polypeptide(L)'
;MQIDETLARYSDFAFMSAMAIYALATVLLIVQYASARAKQVAARELVPAGDPGLPGRIETPEAKPLAERLGNMAFSVLVVGAVLHIGSIVLRGFATHRFPLGNMYEFTTMATAAAVVIGLIFLRDQRYRAMWAFLLVPVLILMFLAGTVLYADAAPVVPALRSFWLPIHVTIVSIGSGVFLVSGVASLLYLFRMRQPAGEESTGILGTIARRLPDARTLDQLAYKTTIIGFPLFGAGVILGAIWAEAAWGRFWGWDPKETCSFIAWVLYAAYLHARATSGWRDTKAAWINIAGFVAMLFNLFIINMVISGLHSYAGLT
;
A
#
# COMPACT_ATOMS: atom_id res chain seq x y z
N MET A 1 -32.70 3.71 10.14
CA MET A 1 -31.65 4.11 11.10
C MET A 1 -31.25 5.53 10.71
N GLN A 2 -31.34 6.48 11.63
CA GLN A 2 -30.81 7.81 11.40
C GLN A 2 -29.27 7.72 11.40
N ILE A 3 -28.63 8.43 10.49
CA ILE A 3 -27.18 8.51 10.37
C ILE A 3 -26.71 9.63 11.29
N ASP A 4 -25.64 9.40 12.04
CA ASP A 4 -25.01 10.47 12.82
C ASP A 4 -24.13 11.32 11.90
N GLU A 5 -24.68 12.44 11.45
CA GLU A 5 -24.01 13.39 10.56
C GLU A 5 -22.74 14.00 11.18
N THR A 6 -22.68 14.11 12.51
CA THR A 6 -21.51 14.66 13.21
C THR A 6 -20.34 13.68 13.11
N LEU A 7 -20.58 12.41 13.41
CA LEU A 7 -19.57 11.36 13.29
C LEU A 7 -19.16 11.12 11.84
N ALA A 8 -20.09 11.21 10.88
CA ALA A 8 -19.78 11.14 9.45
C ALA A 8 -18.82 12.26 9.04
N ARG A 9 -19.10 13.50 9.46
CA ARG A 9 -18.23 14.65 9.18
C ARG A 9 -16.85 14.51 9.83
N TYR A 10 -16.76 14.00 11.06
CA TYR A 10 -15.48 13.72 11.70
C TYR A 10 -14.69 12.60 11.00
N SER A 11 -15.37 11.58 10.48
CA SER A 11 -14.76 10.57 9.62
C SER A 11 -14.11 11.23 8.40
N ASP A 12 -14.83 12.09 7.69
CA ASP A 12 -14.33 12.72 6.47
C ASP A 12 -13.16 13.68 6.77
N PHE A 13 -13.22 14.43 7.87
CA PHE A 13 -12.09 15.23 8.32
C PHE A 13 -10.88 14.39 8.71
N ALA A 14 -11.08 13.25 9.38
CA ALA A 14 -9.99 12.32 9.71
C ALA A 14 -9.36 11.73 8.44
N PHE A 15 -10.16 11.38 7.44
CA PHE A 15 -9.69 10.88 6.14
C PHE A 15 -8.86 11.94 5.40
N MET A 16 -9.38 13.16 5.26
CA MET A 16 -8.67 14.26 4.61
C MET A 16 -7.40 14.66 5.34
N SER A 17 -7.43 14.65 6.69
CA SER A 17 -6.25 14.92 7.52
C SER A 17 -5.20 13.83 7.35
N ALA A 18 -5.60 12.55 7.32
CA ALA A 18 -4.68 11.45 7.06
C ALA A 18 -4.01 11.58 5.68
N MET A 19 -4.78 11.93 4.64
CA MET A 19 -4.25 12.18 3.30
C MET A 19 -3.21 13.32 3.29
N ALA A 20 -3.51 14.45 3.92
CA ALA A 20 -2.60 15.59 4.04
C ALA A 20 -1.32 15.21 4.82
N ILE A 21 -1.46 14.43 5.88
CA ILE A 21 -0.33 13.94 6.70
C ILE A 21 0.55 12.97 5.92
N TYR A 22 -0.02 12.08 5.12
CA TYR A 22 0.76 11.22 4.23
C TYR A 22 1.48 12.00 3.14
N ALA A 23 0.85 13.05 2.60
CA ALA A 23 1.52 13.95 1.65
C ALA A 23 2.71 14.66 2.32
N LEU A 24 2.54 15.18 3.54
CA LEU A 24 3.62 15.76 4.33
C LEU A 24 4.74 14.75 4.62
N ALA A 25 4.40 13.54 5.04
CA ALA A 25 5.37 12.46 5.27
C ALA A 25 6.15 12.14 3.99
N THR A 26 5.48 12.11 2.84
CA THR A 26 6.11 11.91 1.53
C THR A 26 7.10 13.03 1.21
N VAL A 27 6.73 14.29 1.43
CA VAL A 27 7.63 15.43 1.24
C VAL A 27 8.84 15.33 2.17
N LEU A 28 8.65 15.02 3.46
CA LEU A 28 9.75 14.85 4.40
C LEU A 28 10.71 13.72 3.99
N LEU A 29 10.18 12.60 3.49
CA LEU A 29 10.97 11.49 2.95
C LEU A 29 11.75 11.90 1.70
N ILE A 30 11.16 12.66 0.79
CA ILE A 30 11.83 13.19 -0.41
C ILE A 30 12.95 14.17 -0.02
N VAL A 31 12.70 15.07 0.94
CA VAL A 31 13.71 16.02 1.43
C VAL A 31 14.85 15.29 2.14
N GLN A 32 14.53 14.29 2.97
CA GLN A 32 15.54 13.40 3.56
C GLN A 32 16.40 12.75 2.46
N TYR A 33 15.76 12.26 1.40
CA TYR A 33 16.40 11.59 0.28
C TYR A 33 17.36 12.51 -0.48
N ALA A 34 16.97 13.77 -0.70
CA ALA A 34 17.80 14.79 -1.33
C ALA A 34 18.97 15.24 -0.43
N SER A 35 18.71 15.45 0.86
CA SER A 35 19.68 16.03 1.82
C SER A 35 20.83 15.09 2.17
N ALA A 36 20.59 13.78 2.16
CA ALA A 36 21.63 12.79 2.43
C ALA A 36 22.75 12.74 1.37
N ARG A 37 22.61 13.46 0.24
CA ARG A 37 23.62 13.57 -0.83
C ARG A 37 24.65 14.67 -0.55
N ALA A 38 24.20 15.81 -0.01
CA ALA A 38 25.08 16.95 0.24
C ALA A 38 26.24 16.60 1.20
N LYS A 39 25.98 15.77 2.21
CA LYS A 39 26.99 15.38 3.20
C LYS A 39 28.02 14.36 2.66
N GLN A 40 27.65 13.42 1.78
CA GLN A 40 28.62 12.46 1.21
C GLN A 40 29.63 13.12 0.26
N VAL A 41 29.19 14.15 -0.48
CA VAL A 41 30.09 14.94 -1.34
C VAL A 41 31.01 15.81 -0.47
N ALA A 42 30.46 16.53 0.50
CA ALA A 42 31.25 17.35 1.44
C ALA A 42 32.23 16.52 2.30
N ALA A 43 31.86 15.31 2.73
CA ALA A 43 32.76 14.44 3.49
C ALA A 43 33.90 13.83 2.66
N ARG A 44 33.71 13.67 1.34
CA ARG A 44 34.80 13.28 0.42
C ARG A 44 35.80 14.43 0.20
N GLU A 45 35.35 15.66 0.35
CA GLU A 45 36.15 16.87 0.17
C GLU A 45 36.97 17.20 1.44
N LEU A 46 36.47 16.80 2.61
CA LEU A 46 37.10 17.03 3.91
C LEU A 46 37.77 15.74 4.42
N VAL A 47 38.87 15.30 3.80
CA VAL A 47 39.79 14.36 4.44
C VAL A 47 40.79 15.19 5.26
N PRO A 48 40.71 15.23 6.59
CA PRO A 48 41.67 15.97 7.38
C PRO A 48 43.01 15.23 7.37
N ALA A 49 44.10 15.93 7.08
CA ALA A 49 45.43 15.49 7.45
C ALA A 49 45.47 15.36 8.98
N GLY A 50 45.85 14.18 9.48
CA GLY A 50 45.72 13.82 10.89
C GLY A 50 46.38 14.82 11.84
N ASP A 51 45.63 15.25 12.85
CA ASP A 51 46.12 16.02 13.99
C ASP A 51 46.31 15.05 15.17
N PRO A 52 47.53 14.90 15.74
CA PRO A 52 47.77 14.01 16.87
C PRO A 52 47.06 14.56 18.11
N GLY A 53 46.08 13.80 18.62
CA GLY A 53 45.11 14.23 19.62
C GLY A 53 45.68 14.87 20.89
N LEU A 54 45.11 16.03 21.24
CA LEU A 54 45.25 16.69 22.54
C LEU A 54 44.39 15.96 23.61
N PRO A 55 44.97 15.55 24.74
CA PRO A 55 44.22 14.90 25.82
C PRO A 55 43.30 15.90 26.54
N GLY A 56 42.01 15.54 26.70
CA GLY A 56 41.00 16.36 27.39
C GLY A 56 39.80 16.80 26.54
N ARG A 57 39.78 16.45 25.24
CA ARG A 57 38.63 16.74 24.38
C ARG A 57 37.46 15.81 24.73
N ILE A 58 36.42 16.36 25.34
CA ILE A 58 35.11 15.70 25.44
C ILE A 58 34.56 15.63 24.02
N GLU A 59 34.45 14.42 23.45
CA GLU A 59 33.73 14.22 22.20
C GLU A 59 32.26 14.60 22.43
N THR A 60 31.89 15.83 22.08
CA THR A 60 30.49 16.22 21.99
C THR A 60 29.81 15.26 21.00
N PRO A 61 28.72 14.57 21.39
CA PRO A 61 28.06 13.62 20.51
C PRO A 61 27.74 14.30 19.19
N GLU A 62 28.26 13.77 18.08
CA GLU A 62 28.00 14.33 16.75
C GLU A 62 26.49 14.41 16.58
N ALA A 63 25.96 15.62 16.40
CA ALA A 63 24.52 15.82 16.34
C ALA A 63 23.96 14.97 15.19
N LYS A 64 22.94 14.13 15.47
CA LYS A 64 22.33 13.26 14.46
C LYS A 64 22.08 14.04 13.16
N PRO A 65 22.55 13.54 12.00
CA PRO A 65 22.46 14.27 10.74
C PRO A 65 21.02 14.71 10.46
N LEU A 66 20.84 15.89 9.87
CA LEU A 66 19.51 16.43 9.52
C LEU A 66 18.66 15.42 8.73
N ALA A 67 19.27 14.65 7.83
CA ALA A 67 18.58 13.59 7.09
C ALA A 67 18.03 12.48 7.99
N GLU A 68 18.74 12.08 9.05
CA GLU A 68 18.25 11.07 10.00
C GLU A 68 17.08 11.62 10.82
N ARG A 69 17.17 12.88 11.25
CA ARG A 69 16.09 13.59 11.97
C ARG A 69 14.83 13.69 11.11
N LEU A 70 14.97 14.14 9.86
CA LEU A 70 13.87 14.27 8.91
C LEU A 70 13.18 12.93 8.65
N GLY A 71 13.94 11.84 8.51
CA GLY A 71 13.35 10.52 8.40
C GLY A 71 12.60 10.07 9.65
N ASN A 72 13.14 10.38 10.85
CA ASN A 72 12.50 10.02 12.12
C ASN A 72 11.20 10.79 12.32
N MET A 73 11.21 12.07 11.95
CA MET A 73 10.01 12.90 11.88
C MET A 73 9.01 12.32 10.87
N ALA A 74 9.44 12.01 9.65
CA ALA A 74 8.58 11.45 8.62
C ALA A 74 7.90 10.16 9.07
N PHE A 75 8.63 9.26 9.72
CA PHE A 75 8.06 8.02 10.26
C PHE A 75 7.04 8.29 11.38
N SER A 76 7.32 9.24 12.27
CA SER A 76 6.38 9.62 13.34
C SER A 76 5.09 10.23 12.78
N VAL A 77 5.23 11.14 11.81
CA VAL A 77 4.12 11.76 11.06
C VAL A 77 3.30 10.68 10.34
N LEU A 78 3.96 9.67 9.76
CA LEU A 78 3.30 8.55 9.09
C LEU A 78 2.46 7.70 10.05
N VAL A 79 2.95 7.44 11.27
CA VAL A 79 2.17 6.74 12.30
C VAL A 79 0.92 7.53 12.69
N VAL A 80 1.04 8.86 12.86
CA VAL A 80 -0.12 9.73 13.14
C VAL A 80 -1.13 9.67 11.99
N GLY A 81 -0.66 9.70 10.74
CA GLY A 81 -1.50 9.54 9.55
C GLY A 81 -2.23 8.19 9.55
N ALA A 82 -1.56 7.10 9.93
CA ALA A 82 -2.16 5.77 10.04
C ALA A 82 -3.26 5.71 11.12
N VAL A 83 -3.03 6.33 12.28
CA VAL A 83 -4.03 6.40 13.35
C VAL A 83 -5.27 7.17 12.89
N LEU A 84 -5.09 8.31 12.22
CA LEU A 84 -6.22 9.08 11.68
C LEU A 84 -6.95 8.34 10.56
N HIS A 85 -6.21 7.62 9.71
CA HIS A 85 -6.79 6.83 8.64
C HIS A 85 -7.67 5.70 9.19
N ILE A 86 -7.19 4.94 10.17
CA ILE A 86 -7.99 3.93 10.87
C ILE A 86 -9.15 4.57 11.63
N GLY A 87 -8.90 5.72 12.27
CA GLY A 87 -9.92 6.51 12.96
C GLY A 87 -11.07 6.91 12.03
N SER A 88 -10.79 7.30 10.79
CA SER A 88 -11.82 7.64 9.80
C SER A 88 -12.76 6.46 9.54
N ILE A 89 -12.22 5.25 9.38
CA ILE A 89 -12.99 4.02 9.16
C ILE A 89 -13.86 3.73 10.39
N VAL A 90 -13.29 3.79 11.59
CA VAL A 90 -14.02 3.52 12.85
C VAL A 90 -15.15 4.52 13.05
N LEU A 91 -14.90 5.81 12.87
CA LEU A 91 -15.90 6.88 12.98
C LEU A 91 -17.03 6.67 11.96
N ARG A 92 -16.69 6.29 10.73
CA ARG A 92 -17.67 5.98 9.67
C ARG A 92 -18.58 4.81 10.05
N GLY A 93 -18.00 3.78 10.68
CA GLY A 93 -18.76 2.62 11.17
C GLY A 93 -19.76 3.00 12.26
N PHE A 94 -19.34 3.82 13.22
CA PHE A 94 -20.23 4.35 14.26
C PHE A 94 -21.31 5.27 13.69
N ALA A 95 -20.97 6.14 12.74
CA ALA A 95 -21.92 7.05 12.09
C ALA A 95 -23.08 6.35 11.38
N THR A 96 -22.79 5.20 10.78
CA THR A 96 -23.76 4.41 10.00
C THR A 96 -24.37 3.25 10.77
N HIS A 97 -23.96 3.03 12.02
CA HIS A 97 -24.31 1.86 12.84
C HIS A 97 -24.14 0.51 12.12
N ARG A 98 -23.18 0.43 11.20
CA ARG A 98 -22.84 -0.79 10.44
C ARG A 98 -21.34 -0.87 10.19
N PHE A 99 -20.87 -2.02 9.75
CA PHE A 99 -19.50 -2.14 9.30
C PHE A 99 -19.29 -1.31 8.01
N PRO A 100 -18.28 -0.42 7.95
CA PRO A 100 -18.09 0.53 6.86
C PRO A 100 -17.34 -0.12 5.68
N LEU A 101 -18.01 -1.04 4.98
CA LEU A 101 -17.50 -1.71 3.76
C LEU A 101 -18.59 -1.86 2.67
N GLY A 102 -19.55 -0.94 2.66
CA GLY A 102 -20.75 -1.00 1.82
C GLY A 102 -20.62 -0.30 0.47
N ASN A 103 -19.49 0.35 0.17
CA ASN A 103 -19.25 1.06 -1.09
C ASN A 103 -17.75 1.07 -1.46
N MET A 104 -17.43 1.57 -2.66
CA MET A 104 -16.06 1.61 -3.18
C MET A 104 -15.14 2.58 -2.43
N TYR A 105 -15.67 3.69 -1.90
CA TYR A 105 -14.89 4.59 -1.03
C TYR A 105 -14.44 3.87 0.24
N GLU A 106 -15.36 3.20 0.93
CA GLU A 106 -15.13 2.43 2.15
C GLU A 106 -14.13 1.28 1.90
N PHE A 107 -14.29 0.55 0.79
CA PHE A 107 -13.34 -0.49 0.37
C PHE A 107 -11.93 0.06 0.12
N THR A 108 -11.81 1.12 -0.67
CA THR A 108 -10.52 1.70 -1.06
C THR A 108 -9.80 2.29 0.15
N THR A 109 -10.56 2.92 1.07
CA THR A 109 -10.06 3.44 2.35
C THR A 109 -9.52 2.31 3.22
N MET A 110 -10.25 1.19 3.35
CA MET A 110 -9.77 0.02 4.09
C MET A 110 -8.52 -0.60 3.45
N ALA A 111 -8.50 -0.76 2.13
CA ALA A 111 -7.37 -1.34 1.41
C ALA A 111 -6.10 -0.49 1.53
N THR A 112 -6.23 0.84 1.41
CA THR A 112 -5.09 1.77 1.57
C THR A 112 -4.62 1.87 3.02
N ALA A 113 -5.54 1.86 4.00
CA ALA A 113 -5.19 1.74 5.41
C ALA A 113 -4.42 0.44 5.70
N ALA A 114 -4.91 -0.69 5.19
CA ALA A 114 -4.22 -1.97 5.31
C ALA A 114 -2.82 -1.94 4.67
N ALA A 115 -2.66 -1.33 3.49
CA ALA A 115 -1.35 -1.18 2.85
C ALA A 115 -0.37 -0.37 3.71
N VAL A 116 -0.82 0.72 4.33
CA VAL A 116 0.01 1.54 5.24
C VAL A 116 0.37 0.75 6.50
N VAL A 117 -0.58 0.02 7.11
CA VAL A 117 -0.32 -0.81 8.30
C VAL A 117 0.67 -1.93 7.99
N ILE A 118 0.51 -2.63 6.86
CA ILE A 118 1.46 -3.65 6.41
C ILE A 118 2.81 -3.03 6.11
N GLY A 119 2.83 -1.85 5.49
CA GLY A 119 4.05 -1.04 5.34
C GLY A 119 4.72 -0.75 6.68
N LEU A 120 3.96 -0.36 7.72
CA LEU A 120 4.47 -0.08 9.07
C LEU A 120 5.11 -1.32 9.71
N ILE A 121 4.61 -2.51 9.41
CA ILE A 121 5.16 -3.77 9.91
C ILE A 121 6.46 -4.14 9.16
N PHE A 122 6.44 -4.11 7.83
CA PHE A 122 7.56 -4.61 7.00
C PHE A 122 8.66 -3.58 6.74
N LEU A 123 8.33 -2.29 6.74
CA LEU A 123 9.22 -1.17 6.42
C LEU A 123 9.59 -0.35 7.68
N ARG A 124 9.51 -0.96 8.86
CA ARG A 124 9.85 -0.30 10.14
C ARG A 124 11.32 0.07 10.26
N ASP A 125 12.20 -0.70 9.63
CA ASP A 125 13.64 -0.50 9.73
C ASP A 125 14.09 0.72 8.92
N GLN A 126 15.08 1.45 9.44
CA GLN A 126 15.68 2.63 8.82
C GLN A 126 16.13 2.41 7.36
N ARG A 127 16.64 1.22 7.06
CA ARG A 127 17.08 0.80 5.72
C ARG A 127 15.97 0.83 4.66
N TYR A 128 14.70 0.78 5.08
CA TYR A 128 13.55 0.74 4.19
C TYR A 128 12.87 2.10 4.03
N ARG A 129 13.42 3.18 4.60
CA ARG A 129 12.79 4.50 4.54
C ARG A 129 12.55 5.01 3.14
N ALA A 130 13.46 4.75 2.20
CA ALA A 130 13.27 5.13 0.82
C ALA A 130 12.03 4.47 0.19
N MET A 131 11.67 3.25 0.61
CA MET A 131 10.52 2.51 0.08
C MET A 131 9.18 3.16 0.44
N TRP A 132 9.12 3.89 1.57
CA TRP A 132 7.90 4.59 1.98
C TRP A 132 7.46 5.64 0.97
N ALA A 133 8.40 6.38 0.36
CA ALA A 133 8.06 7.36 -0.66
C ALA A 133 7.37 6.69 -1.87
N PHE A 134 7.82 5.51 -2.26
CA PHE A 134 7.23 4.75 -3.38
C PHE A 134 5.91 4.06 -3.02
N LEU A 135 5.73 3.65 -1.75
CA LEU A 135 4.48 3.06 -1.29
C LEU A 135 3.39 4.13 -1.10
N LEU A 136 3.75 5.30 -0.58
CA LEU A 136 2.79 6.38 -0.32
C LEU A 136 2.25 7.01 -1.60
N VAL A 137 2.99 7.03 -2.71
CA VAL A 137 2.51 7.56 -4.00
C VAL A 137 1.22 6.88 -4.48
N PRO A 138 1.16 5.55 -4.70
CA PRO A 138 -0.08 4.89 -5.10
C PRO A 138 -1.13 4.95 -3.99
N VAL A 139 -0.77 4.92 -2.71
CA VAL A 139 -1.73 5.11 -1.60
C VAL A 139 -2.42 6.47 -1.68
N LEU A 140 -1.66 7.55 -1.88
CA LEU A 140 -2.19 8.90 -2.02
C LEU A 140 -3.06 9.06 -3.26
N ILE A 141 -2.66 8.46 -4.39
CA ILE A 141 -3.49 8.44 -5.60
C ILE A 141 -4.83 7.75 -5.35
N LEU A 142 -4.80 6.58 -4.70
CA LEU A 142 -6.01 5.82 -4.37
C LEU A 142 -6.89 6.56 -3.35
N MET A 143 -6.30 7.20 -2.34
CA MET A 143 -7.04 8.03 -1.38
C MET A 143 -7.65 9.26 -2.04
N PHE A 144 -6.91 9.94 -2.92
CA PHE A 144 -7.42 11.08 -3.67
C PHE A 144 -8.59 10.67 -4.57
N LEU A 145 -8.45 9.57 -5.30
CA LEU A 145 -9.52 9.02 -6.14
C LEU A 145 -10.73 8.58 -5.30
N ALA A 146 -10.48 7.99 -4.13
CA ALA A 146 -11.52 7.62 -3.19
C ALA A 146 -12.32 8.84 -2.72
N GLY A 147 -11.64 9.92 -2.32
CA GLY A 147 -12.27 11.14 -1.83
C GLY A 147 -12.93 12.03 -2.90
N THR A 148 -12.67 11.79 -4.19
CA THR A 148 -13.16 12.63 -5.29
C THR A 148 -14.15 11.91 -6.21
N VAL A 149 -13.78 10.74 -6.74
CA VAL A 149 -14.55 10.03 -7.76
C VAL A 149 -15.38 8.90 -7.16
N LEU A 150 -14.86 8.21 -6.15
CA LEU A 150 -15.55 7.09 -5.52
C LEU A 150 -16.34 7.49 -4.27
N TYR A 151 -16.29 8.77 -3.89
CA TYR A 151 -16.93 9.26 -2.66
C TYR A 151 -18.42 9.00 -2.73
N ALA A 152 -18.94 8.36 -1.69
CA ALA A 152 -20.35 8.12 -1.49
C ALA A 152 -20.72 8.62 -0.09
N ASP A 153 -21.92 9.15 0.09
CA ASP A 153 -22.37 9.58 1.40
C ASP A 153 -22.50 8.39 2.37
N ALA A 154 -22.44 8.69 3.66
CA ALA A 154 -22.66 7.73 4.73
C ALA A 154 -24.13 7.25 4.70
N ALA A 155 -24.44 6.25 3.88
CA ALA A 155 -25.79 5.76 3.65
C ALA A 155 -25.99 4.32 4.18
N PRO A 156 -27.25 3.88 4.39
CA PRO A 156 -27.56 2.48 4.67
C PRO A 156 -27.11 1.61 3.50
N VAL A 157 -26.61 0.41 3.78
CA VAL A 157 -26.33 -0.57 2.71
C VAL A 157 -27.60 -0.90 1.94
N VAL A 158 -27.47 -0.99 0.61
CA VAL A 158 -28.53 -1.51 -0.28
C VAL A 158 -29.02 -2.86 0.25
N PRO A 159 -30.33 -3.15 0.21
CA PRO A 159 -30.91 -4.32 0.86
C PRO A 159 -30.26 -5.66 0.47
N ALA A 160 -29.81 -5.81 -0.78
CA ALA A 160 -29.11 -7.00 -1.27
C ALA A 160 -27.76 -7.27 -0.59
N LEU A 161 -27.15 -6.26 0.03
CA LEU A 161 -25.86 -6.34 0.72
C LEU A 161 -26.00 -6.50 2.25
N ARG A 162 -27.22 -6.57 2.79
CA ARG A 162 -27.46 -6.78 4.23
C ARG A 162 -27.25 -8.25 4.59
N SER A 163 -25.99 -8.65 4.71
CA SER A 163 -25.60 -10.01 5.04
C SER A 163 -24.46 -10.04 6.05
N PHE A 164 -24.48 -11.05 6.92
CA PHE A 164 -23.40 -11.34 7.87
C PHE A 164 -22.06 -11.63 7.15
N TRP A 165 -22.12 -12.12 5.91
CA TRP A 165 -20.94 -12.50 5.14
C TRP A 165 -20.19 -11.30 4.55
N LEU A 166 -20.86 -10.16 4.30
CA LEU A 166 -20.24 -9.01 3.65
C LEU A 166 -19.09 -8.43 4.47
N PRO A 167 -19.25 -8.10 5.77
CA PRO A 167 -18.14 -7.59 6.56
C PRO A 167 -16.95 -8.55 6.59
N ILE A 168 -17.18 -9.86 6.64
CA ILE A 168 -16.11 -10.86 6.72
C ILE A 168 -15.37 -10.94 5.37
N HIS A 169 -16.10 -11.20 4.28
CA HIS A 169 -15.53 -11.32 2.94
C HIS A 169 -14.80 -10.05 2.52
N VAL A 170 -15.47 -8.90 2.61
CA VAL A 170 -14.93 -7.64 2.08
C VAL A 170 -13.75 -7.16 2.93
N THR A 171 -13.74 -7.40 4.25
CA THR A 171 -12.57 -7.07 5.09
C THR A 171 -11.35 -7.88 4.67
N ILE A 172 -11.50 -9.20 4.50
CA ILE A 172 -10.39 -10.09 4.13
C ILE A 172 -9.83 -9.71 2.76
N VAL A 173 -10.70 -9.44 1.78
CA VAL A 173 -10.28 -9.01 0.44
C VAL A 173 -9.64 -7.62 0.46
N SER A 174 -10.14 -6.68 1.26
CA SER A 174 -9.56 -5.33 1.39
C SER A 174 -8.16 -5.38 1.99
N ILE A 175 -7.97 -6.17 3.06
CA ILE A 175 -6.66 -6.37 3.69
C ILE A 175 -5.71 -7.05 2.71
N GLY A 176 -6.16 -8.11 2.03
CA GLY A 176 -5.38 -8.80 0.99
C GLY A 176 -4.94 -7.85 -0.13
N SER A 177 -5.83 -6.97 -0.58
CA SER A 177 -5.53 -5.94 -1.59
C SER A 177 -4.46 -4.96 -1.10
N GLY A 178 -4.52 -4.54 0.16
CA GLY A 178 -3.49 -3.70 0.78
C GLY A 178 -2.12 -4.39 0.84
N VAL A 179 -2.08 -5.68 1.19
CA VAL A 179 -0.85 -6.50 1.19
C VAL A 179 -0.28 -6.61 -0.22
N PHE A 180 -1.12 -6.86 -1.22
CA PHE A 180 -0.70 -6.96 -2.62
C PHE A 180 -0.22 -5.62 -3.20
N LEU A 181 -0.73 -4.49 -2.72
CA LEU A 181 -0.20 -3.17 -3.10
C LEU A 181 1.27 -3.04 -2.68
N VAL A 182 1.60 -3.42 -1.45
CA VAL A 182 3.00 -3.43 -0.98
C VAL A 182 3.85 -4.38 -1.82
N SER A 183 3.34 -5.57 -2.13
CA SER A 183 4.03 -6.55 -2.98
C SER A 183 4.28 -6.04 -4.40
N GLY A 184 3.27 -5.42 -5.03
CA GLY A 184 3.35 -4.85 -6.36
C GLY A 184 4.37 -3.73 -6.45
N VAL A 185 4.37 -2.80 -5.49
CA VAL A 185 5.39 -1.74 -5.37
C VAL A 185 6.78 -2.33 -5.21
N ALA A 186 6.95 -3.32 -4.32
CA ALA A 186 8.23 -3.99 -4.11
C ALA A 186 8.75 -4.68 -5.39
N SER A 187 7.88 -5.30 -6.18
CA SER A 187 8.24 -5.94 -7.46
C SER A 187 8.58 -4.94 -8.57
N LEU A 188 7.87 -3.81 -8.64
CA LEU A 188 8.22 -2.72 -9.56
C LEU A 188 9.60 -2.16 -9.24
N LEU A 189 9.88 -1.90 -7.97
CA LEU A 189 11.18 -1.42 -7.51
C LEU A 189 12.28 -2.46 -7.72
N TYR A 190 12.00 -3.76 -7.55
CA TYR A 190 12.93 -4.84 -7.87
C TYR A 190 13.33 -4.82 -9.35
N LEU A 191 12.36 -4.76 -10.27
CA LEU A 191 12.65 -4.66 -11.70
C LEU A 191 13.42 -3.39 -12.05
N PHE A 192 13.10 -2.28 -11.41
CA PHE A 192 13.84 -1.03 -11.57
C PHE A 192 15.30 -1.19 -11.11
N ARG A 193 15.53 -1.83 -9.97
CA ARG A 193 16.89 -2.11 -9.45
C ARG A 193 17.66 -3.09 -10.32
N MET A 194 17.01 -4.06 -10.95
CA MET A 194 17.64 -4.97 -11.91
C MET A 194 18.08 -4.28 -13.21
N ARG A 195 17.41 -3.18 -13.60
CA ARG A 195 17.83 -2.34 -14.75
C ARG A 195 18.91 -1.32 -14.42
N GLN A 196 19.22 -1.12 -13.14
CA GLN A 196 20.23 -0.19 -12.66
C GLN A 196 21.03 -0.90 -11.57
N PRO A 197 21.92 -1.86 -11.91
CA PRO A 197 22.71 -2.61 -10.93
C PRO A 197 23.62 -1.70 -10.10
N ALA A 198 24.03 -2.18 -8.93
CA ALA A 198 24.95 -1.45 -8.05
C ALA A 198 26.28 -1.17 -8.77
N GLY A 199 26.67 0.09 -8.92
CA GLY A 199 27.92 0.49 -9.57
C GLY A 199 27.80 0.77 -11.08
N GLU A 200 26.70 0.38 -11.71
CA GLU A 200 26.40 0.65 -13.12
C GLU A 200 25.22 1.64 -13.28
N GLU A 201 24.89 2.37 -12.21
CA GLU A 201 23.75 3.29 -12.25
C GLU A 201 24.01 4.48 -13.18
N SER A 202 22.99 4.85 -13.94
CA SER A 202 23.00 6.03 -14.81
C SER A 202 23.33 7.31 -14.04
N THR A 203 23.95 8.27 -14.72
CA THR A 203 24.30 9.57 -14.15
C THR A 203 23.10 10.51 -13.98
N GLY A 204 21.93 10.14 -14.54
CA GLY A 204 20.69 10.92 -14.47
C GLY A 204 19.88 10.74 -13.19
N ILE A 205 18.65 11.27 -13.22
CA ILE A 205 17.69 11.21 -12.10
C ILE A 205 17.37 9.76 -11.72
N LEU A 206 17.20 8.87 -12.71
CA LEU A 206 16.89 7.46 -12.49
C LEU A 206 18.00 6.72 -11.73
N GLY A 207 19.27 6.89 -12.10
CA GLY A 207 20.37 6.26 -11.36
C GLY A 207 20.64 6.90 -10.00
N THR A 208 20.24 8.16 -9.80
CA THR A 208 20.21 8.76 -8.45
C THR A 208 19.17 8.07 -7.57
N ILE A 209 18.00 7.76 -8.15
CA ILE A 209 16.94 7.04 -7.45
C ILE A 209 17.38 5.60 -7.12
N ALA A 210 17.99 4.91 -8.10
CA ALA A 210 18.41 3.52 -7.95
C ALA A 210 19.45 3.32 -6.83
N ARG A 211 20.42 4.23 -6.69
CA ARG A 211 21.51 4.15 -5.70
C ARG A 211 21.07 4.15 -4.24
N ARG A 212 19.84 4.60 -3.96
CA ARG A 212 19.29 4.70 -2.60
C ARG A 212 18.26 3.62 -2.31
N LEU A 213 17.84 2.88 -3.32
CA LEU A 213 16.97 1.73 -3.12
C LEU A 213 17.77 0.61 -2.44
N PRO A 214 17.11 -0.18 -1.57
CA PRO A 214 17.72 -1.41 -1.07
C PRO A 214 18.12 -2.35 -2.21
N ASP A 215 19.03 -3.28 -1.90
CA ASP A 215 19.47 -4.27 -2.88
C ASP A 215 18.30 -5.07 -3.46
N ALA A 216 18.45 -5.49 -4.71
CA ALA A 216 17.41 -6.23 -5.44
C ALA A 216 16.90 -7.44 -4.65
N ARG A 217 17.80 -8.19 -3.98
CA ARG A 217 17.43 -9.32 -3.13
C ARG A 217 16.47 -8.93 -2.00
N THR A 218 16.63 -7.74 -1.44
CA THR A 218 15.78 -7.27 -0.34
C THR A 218 14.40 -6.84 -0.83
N LEU A 219 14.35 -6.18 -1.99
CA LEU A 219 13.09 -5.83 -2.68
C LEU A 219 12.30 -7.08 -3.06
N ASP A 220 12.98 -8.07 -3.60
CA ASP A 220 12.41 -9.35 -3.97
C ASP A 220 11.93 -10.16 -2.75
N GLN A 221 12.70 -10.18 -1.66
CA GLN A 221 12.26 -10.78 -0.40
C GLN A 221 11.02 -10.11 0.19
N LEU A 222 10.93 -8.78 0.11
CA LEU A 222 9.77 -8.02 0.55
C LEU A 222 8.53 -8.40 -0.27
N ALA A 223 8.64 -8.43 -1.59
CA ALA A 223 7.56 -8.85 -2.48
C ALA A 223 7.11 -10.28 -2.17
N TYR A 224 8.05 -11.21 -2.00
CA TYR A 224 7.73 -12.60 -1.71
C TYR A 224 7.07 -12.79 -0.33
N LYS A 225 7.60 -12.16 0.72
CA LYS A 225 7.04 -12.25 2.09
C LYS A 225 5.64 -11.68 2.17
N THR A 226 5.39 -10.55 1.51
CA THR A 226 4.06 -9.94 1.46
C THR A 226 3.11 -10.80 0.64
N THR A 227 3.52 -11.34 -0.52
CA THR A 227 2.65 -12.23 -1.31
C THR A 227 2.32 -13.54 -0.60
N ILE A 228 3.24 -14.15 0.16
CA ILE A 228 2.93 -15.35 0.97
C ILE A 228 1.78 -15.10 1.94
N ILE A 229 1.68 -13.89 2.50
CA ILE A 229 0.62 -13.53 3.44
C ILE A 229 -0.65 -13.14 2.66
N GLY A 230 -0.50 -12.38 1.58
CA GLY A 230 -1.61 -11.91 0.76
C GLY A 230 -2.35 -13.04 0.05
N PHE A 231 -1.65 -14.07 -0.43
CA PHE A 231 -2.23 -15.18 -1.18
C PHE A 231 -3.29 -15.99 -0.40
N PRO A 232 -3.02 -16.52 0.81
CA PRO A 232 -4.04 -17.23 1.59
C PRO A 232 -5.17 -16.31 2.04
N LEU A 233 -4.89 -15.03 2.37
CA LEU A 233 -5.93 -14.05 2.68
C LEU A 233 -6.86 -13.84 1.47
N PHE A 234 -6.30 -13.64 0.28
CA PHE A 234 -7.08 -13.45 -0.93
C PHE A 234 -7.83 -14.73 -1.34
N GLY A 235 -7.21 -15.90 -1.21
CA GLY A 235 -7.87 -17.18 -1.45
C GLY A 235 -9.06 -17.40 -0.50
N ALA A 236 -8.89 -17.13 0.79
CA ALA A 236 -10.00 -17.13 1.74
C ALA A 236 -11.09 -16.12 1.35
N GLY A 237 -10.68 -14.93 0.90
CA GLY A 237 -11.57 -13.93 0.32
C GLY A 237 -12.41 -14.49 -0.83
N VAL A 238 -11.79 -15.11 -1.84
CA VAL A 238 -12.50 -15.72 -2.99
C VAL A 238 -13.48 -16.80 -2.54
N ILE A 239 -13.08 -17.68 -1.63
CA ILE A 239 -13.95 -18.75 -1.10
C ILE A 239 -15.14 -18.16 -0.33
N LEU A 240 -14.90 -17.20 0.56
CA LEU A 240 -15.96 -16.52 1.31
C LEU A 240 -16.89 -15.72 0.39
N GLY A 241 -16.35 -15.20 -0.73
CA GLY A 241 -17.14 -14.55 -1.77
C GLY A 241 -18.10 -15.52 -2.43
N ALA A 242 -17.64 -16.73 -2.76
CA ALA A 242 -18.48 -17.79 -3.32
C ALA A 242 -19.60 -18.22 -2.35
N ILE A 243 -19.30 -18.39 -1.06
CA ILE A 243 -20.29 -18.71 -0.02
C ILE A 243 -21.33 -17.57 0.10
N TRP A 244 -20.87 -16.32 0.07
CA TRP A 244 -21.76 -15.18 0.10
C TRP A 244 -22.65 -15.08 -1.16
N ALA A 245 -22.11 -15.39 -2.34
CA ALA A 245 -22.86 -15.43 -3.58
C ALA A 245 -24.00 -16.46 -3.54
N GLU A 246 -23.77 -17.62 -2.92
CA GLU A 246 -24.83 -18.63 -2.71
C GLU A 246 -25.94 -18.09 -1.82
N ALA A 247 -25.59 -17.44 -0.70
CA ALA A 247 -26.56 -16.86 0.21
C ALA A 247 -27.34 -15.67 -0.41
N ALA A 248 -26.73 -14.92 -1.32
CA ALA A 248 -27.33 -13.72 -1.92
C ALA A 248 -28.15 -14.03 -3.19
N TRP A 249 -27.68 -14.95 -4.03
CA TRP A 249 -28.23 -15.19 -5.38
C TRP A 249 -28.57 -16.66 -5.65
N GLY A 250 -28.43 -17.55 -4.67
CA GLY A 250 -28.74 -18.97 -4.80
C GLY A 250 -27.72 -19.78 -5.61
N ARG A 251 -26.55 -19.20 -5.94
CA ARG A 251 -25.45 -19.90 -6.64
C ARG A 251 -24.09 -19.49 -6.09
N PHE A 252 -23.19 -20.45 -5.91
CA PHE A 252 -21.86 -20.19 -5.36
C PHE A 252 -20.88 -19.54 -6.36
N TRP A 253 -21.11 -19.70 -7.66
CA TRP A 253 -20.29 -19.14 -8.74
C TRP A 253 -21.10 -19.02 -10.02
N GLY A 254 -20.86 -18.01 -10.84
CA GLY A 254 -21.53 -17.79 -12.11
C GLY A 254 -20.68 -17.17 -13.21
N TRP A 255 -19.35 -17.15 -13.06
CA TRP A 255 -18.43 -16.65 -14.09
C TRP A 255 -18.70 -15.21 -14.51
N ASP A 256 -19.20 -14.40 -13.57
CA ASP A 256 -19.37 -12.98 -13.85
C ASP A 256 -17.98 -12.30 -14.01
N PRO A 257 -17.91 -11.09 -14.57
CA PRO A 257 -16.63 -10.43 -14.81
C PRO A 257 -15.78 -10.25 -13.54
N LYS A 258 -16.41 -10.10 -12.37
CA LYS A 258 -15.73 -9.88 -11.09
C LYS A 258 -15.17 -11.17 -10.49
N GLU A 259 -15.97 -12.23 -10.48
CA GLU A 259 -15.58 -13.60 -10.12
C GLU A 259 -14.45 -14.08 -11.02
N THR A 260 -14.59 -13.89 -12.34
CA THR A 260 -13.58 -14.28 -13.34
C THR A 260 -12.27 -13.51 -13.16
N CYS A 261 -12.32 -12.19 -12.99
CA CYS A 261 -11.10 -11.39 -12.75
C CYS A 261 -10.43 -11.75 -11.41
N SER A 262 -11.21 -12.04 -10.38
CA SER A 262 -10.69 -12.47 -9.07
C SER A 262 -10.00 -13.83 -9.17
N PHE A 263 -10.57 -14.76 -9.96
CA PHE A 263 -9.93 -16.05 -10.23
C PHE A 263 -8.64 -15.90 -11.05
N ILE A 264 -8.63 -15.06 -12.09
CA ILE A 264 -7.42 -14.75 -12.88
C ILE A 264 -6.33 -14.18 -11.97
N ALA A 265 -6.65 -13.20 -11.11
CA ALA A 265 -5.70 -12.64 -10.16
C ALA A 265 -5.16 -13.72 -9.20
N TRP A 266 -6.03 -14.60 -8.69
CA TRP A 266 -5.63 -15.70 -7.82
C TRP A 266 -4.66 -16.66 -8.53
N VAL A 267 -4.94 -17.04 -9.79
CA VAL A 267 -4.06 -17.90 -10.60
C VAL A 267 -2.72 -17.21 -10.86
N LEU A 268 -2.68 -15.91 -11.14
CA LEU A 268 -1.44 -15.17 -11.35
C LEU A 268 -0.56 -15.16 -10.09
N TYR A 269 -1.15 -14.92 -8.91
CA TYR A 269 -0.39 -14.99 -7.65
C TYR A 269 0.03 -16.41 -7.29
N ALA A 270 -0.79 -17.42 -7.57
CA ALA A 270 -0.40 -18.83 -7.43
C ALA A 270 0.77 -19.18 -8.35
N ALA A 271 0.71 -18.75 -9.61
CA ALA A 271 1.78 -18.92 -10.60
C ALA A 271 3.06 -18.20 -10.17
N TYR A 272 2.96 -17.00 -9.57
CA TYR A 272 4.11 -16.31 -9.01
C TYR A 272 4.76 -17.10 -7.87
N LEU A 273 3.98 -17.57 -6.89
CA LEU A 273 4.50 -18.36 -5.78
C LEU A 273 5.08 -19.70 -6.26
N HIS A 274 4.43 -20.35 -7.22
CA HIS A 274 4.93 -21.57 -7.85
C HIS A 274 6.24 -21.34 -8.60
N ALA A 275 6.32 -20.30 -9.43
CA ALA A 275 7.54 -19.89 -10.11
C ALA A 275 8.69 -19.62 -9.12
N ARG A 276 8.39 -19.08 -7.94
CA ARG A 276 9.39 -18.84 -6.90
C ARG A 276 9.84 -20.10 -6.15
N ALA A 277 8.96 -21.09 -6.04
CA ALA A 277 9.26 -22.40 -5.47
C ALA A 277 10.07 -23.28 -6.43
N THR A 278 9.85 -23.14 -7.75
CA THR A 278 10.54 -23.90 -8.78
C THR A 278 11.94 -23.34 -9.07
N SER A 279 12.94 -24.22 -9.01
CA SER A 279 14.34 -23.90 -9.33
C SER A 279 14.46 -23.33 -10.76
N GLY A 280 15.07 -22.14 -10.91
CA GLY A 280 15.32 -21.48 -12.21
C GLY A 280 14.41 -20.31 -12.58
N TRP A 281 13.34 -20.04 -11.81
CA TRP A 281 12.41 -18.93 -12.07
C TRP A 281 12.50 -17.78 -11.05
N ARG A 282 13.57 -17.77 -10.24
CA ARG A 282 13.79 -16.75 -9.19
C ARG A 282 14.13 -15.35 -9.75
N ASP A 283 14.27 -15.24 -11.06
CA ASP A 283 14.71 -14.02 -11.76
C ASP A 283 13.57 -13.02 -12.02
N THR A 284 13.86 -12.02 -12.86
CA THR A 284 12.95 -10.95 -13.31
C THR A 284 11.60 -11.45 -13.84
N LYS A 285 11.53 -12.68 -14.37
CA LYS A 285 10.29 -13.29 -14.87
C LYS A 285 9.22 -13.42 -13.78
N ALA A 286 9.58 -13.87 -12.58
CA ALA A 286 8.63 -13.97 -11.47
C ALA A 286 8.09 -12.60 -11.07
N ALA A 287 8.95 -11.57 -11.02
CA ALA A 287 8.50 -10.21 -10.70
C ALA A 287 7.48 -9.67 -11.71
N TRP A 288 7.61 -9.99 -13.00
CA TRP A 288 6.61 -9.65 -14.01
C TRP A 288 5.25 -10.34 -13.78
N ILE A 289 5.25 -11.61 -13.35
CA ILE A 289 4.02 -12.34 -13.00
C ILE A 289 3.33 -11.67 -11.79
N ASN A 290 4.11 -11.26 -10.78
CA ASN A 290 3.56 -10.56 -9.62
C ASN A 290 2.95 -9.21 -10.01
N ILE A 291 3.60 -8.46 -10.92
CA ILE A 291 3.06 -7.21 -11.45
C ILE A 291 1.79 -7.46 -12.27
N ALA A 292 1.75 -8.52 -13.08
CA ALA A 292 0.54 -8.90 -13.80
C ALA A 292 -0.63 -9.21 -12.85
N GLY A 293 -0.36 -9.91 -11.74
CA GLY A 293 -1.35 -10.13 -10.67
C GLY A 293 -1.83 -8.83 -10.04
N PHE A 294 -0.91 -7.89 -9.76
CA PHE A 294 -1.24 -6.57 -9.24
C PHE A 294 -2.09 -5.73 -10.21
N VAL A 295 -1.75 -5.75 -11.50
CA VAL A 295 -2.53 -5.09 -12.54
C VAL A 295 -3.92 -5.71 -12.69
N ALA A 296 -4.03 -7.05 -12.63
CA ALA A 296 -5.32 -7.74 -12.63
C ALA A 296 -6.19 -7.34 -11.42
N MET A 297 -5.58 -7.18 -10.24
CA MET A 297 -6.28 -6.66 -9.06
C MET A 297 -6.78 -5.22 -9.26
N LEU A 298 -5.96 -4.32 -9.80
CA LEU A 298 -6.38 -2.94 -10.10
C LEU A 298 -7.46 -2.89 -11.17
N PHE A 299 -7.35 -3.74 -12.20
CA PHE A 299 -8.37 -3.88 -13.24
C PHE A 299 -9.70 -4.34 -12.65
N ASN A 300 -9.67 -5.34 -11.77
CA ASN A 300 -10.86 -5.80 -11.05
C ASN A 300 -11.45 -4.71 -10.15
N LEU A 301 -10.60 -3.92 -9.48
CA LEU A 301 -11.06 -2.84 -8.60
C LEU A 301 -11.70 -1.68 -9.37
N PHE A 302 -11.10 -1.21 -10.46
CA PHE A 302 -11.57 -0.01 -11.16
C PHE A 302 -12.44 -0.33 -12.36
N ILE A 303 -11.95 -1.15 -13.28
CA ILE A 303 -12.65 -1.36 -14.56
C ILE A 303 -13.91 -2.19 -14.34
N ILE A 304 -13.82 -3.29 -13.60
CA ILE A 304 -15.01 -4.11 -13.37
C ILE A 304 -16.06 -3.38 -12.53
N ASN A 305 -15.65 -2.63 -11.50
CA ASN A 305 -16.63 -1.94 -10.64
C ASN A 305 -17.19 -0.65 -11.27
N MET A 306 -16.44 0.07 -12.11
CA MET A 306 -16.89 1.35 -12.69
C MET A 306 -17.44 1.23 -14.12
N VAL A 307 -16.92 0.31 -14.93
CA VAL A 307 -17.20 0.26 -16.38
C VAL A 307 -18.15 -0.88 -16.73
N ILE A 308 -18.13 -1.98 -15.98
CA ILE A 308 -18.97 -3.14 -16.28
C ILE A 308 -20.19 -3.16 -15.36
N SER A 309 -21.36 -2.98 -15.95
CA SER A 309 -22.64 -3.23 -15.28
C SER A 309 -22.82 -4.74 -15.07
N GLY A 310 -22.84 -5.16 -13.80
CA GLY A 310 -23.03 -6.54 -13.36
C GLY A 310 -23.66 -6.60 -11.96
N LEU A 311 -23.94 -7.80 -11.44
CA LEU A 311 -24.61 -8.02 -10.15
C LEU A 311 -23.86 -7.46 -8.92
N HIS A 312 -22.58 -7.11 -9.11
CA HIS A 312 -21.69 -6.49 -8.14
C HIS A 312 -21.38 -5.01 -8.41
N SER A 313 -22.02 -4.42 -9.43
CA SER A 313 -21.75 -3.06 -9.83
C SER A 313 -22.35 -2.11 -8.80
N TYR A 314 -21.48 -1.36 -8.13
CA TYR A 314 -21.87 -0.18 -7.36
C TYR A 314 -22.17 1.01 -8.30
N ALA A 315 -22.14 0.82 -9.62
CA ALA A 315 -22.47 1.84 -10.64
C ALA A 315 -23.99 2.12 -10.74
N GLY A 316 -24.67 2.12 -9.59
CA GLY A 316 -25.98 2.76 -9.43
C GLY A 316 -25.79 4.16 -8.86
N LEU A 317 -25.01 5.00 -9.54
CA LEU A 317 -24.98 6.45 -9.32
C LEU A 317 -25.64 7.13 -10.52
N THR A 318 -26.97 6.97 -10.57
CA THR A 318 -27.94 7.96 -11.03
C THR A 318 -29.21 7.75 -10.23
#